data_AF-A0A937ESH3-F1
#
_entry.id   AF-A0A937ESH3-F1
#
_cell.length_a   1.000
_cell.length_b   1.000
_cell.length_c   1.000
_cell.angle_alpha   90.00
_cell.angle_beta   90.00
_cell.angle_gamma   90.00
#
_symmetry.space_group_name_H-M   'P 1'
#
loop_
_entity.id
_entity.type
_entity.pdbx_description
1 polymer ?
#
loop_
_entity_poly.entity_id
_entity_poly.type
_entity_poly.pdbx_seq_one_letter_code
_entity_poly.pdbx_strand_id
1 'polypeptide(L)'
;MSTYGQDAKALEMPWPFTGRAGELELVRGAQAAGRPGIVVTGPAGRGKTRLITEAVRGTDHVRVTGTPEARDLPLAAFAHLLPDTVSLHRAVRMLSGVRLLVVDDAQLLDETSAALVHQLAVHGHTRLMVAAADGVPAPGAVSRLWTGELLPRLALDPLTREDTARMLAGAGLEPLTVRRLHQACRGDLRLLRDLVTALAGSGRLTAVPGTGELAWRGPLPLTPAVRERLAPVLERSGPGERAVLERLAFAEPLPVPLDELHLDVLEGLEADGLVHVDEQGTVTLAHPLHGPALRATAGRLRARRLGRAADAHGPALAAEQHGLLRRMEQFDVRPVPTPVGEWLVAQGGPLPAGYAEVRARFARLRGELREAAAWAREGLRATPADPGCRRELRLADGGSGEAAEPDGVHGVYGAVRAGAPERAVGRLPAGSVLARHADALARGDAAALDRAAEALAERGFLLYAAEAHAQAVRVHRDPRAARLSRTRAVALARRCQGARTPALTGLFLGELTARQRQIVALAAQGLSNREIAEKLTLSVRTVGNHLYSAYTRLGNGDRGALPWLVDVPETEPA
;
A
#
# COMPACT_ATOMS: atom_id res chain seq x y z
N MET A 1 -34.95 11.08 -14.56
CA MET A 1 -34.80 9.75 -15.19
C MET A 1 -33.37 9.26 -14.97
N SER A 2 -33.25 8.24 -14.11
CA SER A 2 -32.17 7.27 -13.89
C SER A 2 -30.71 7.59 -14.32
N THR A 3 -29.90 8.10 -13.41
CA THR A 3 -28.42 8.03 -13.46
C THR A 3 -27.79 7.27 -12.27
N TYR A 4 -28.60 6.82 -11.29
CA TYR A 4 -28.10 6.12 -10.10
C TYR A 4 -27.76 4.62 -10.31
N GLY A 5 -27.92 4.09 -11.52
CA GLY A 5 -27.72 2.66 -11.81
C GLY A 5 -26.32 2.26 -12.30
N GLN A 6 -25.45 3.21 -12.65
CA GLN A 6 -24.12 2.90 -13.19
C GLN A 6 -23.02 2.84 -12.12
N ASP A 7 -23.16 3.58 -11.01
CA ASP A 7 -22.11 3.65 -9.98
C ASP A 7 -22.03 2.38 -9.10
N ALA A 8 -23.15 1.66 -8.92
CA ALA A 8 -23.16 0.42 -8.14
C ALA A 8 -22.42 -0.74 -8.84
N LYS A 9 -22.40 -0.77 -10.18
CA LYS A 9 -21.67 -1.79 -10.96
C LYS A 9 -20.16 -1.57 -10.99
N ALA A 10 -19.69 -0.35 -10.74
CA ALA A 10 -18.25 -0.03 -10.77
C ALA A 10 -17.46 -0.71 -9.64
N LEU A 11 -18.12 -1.19 -8.58
CA LEU A 11 -17.46 -1.78 -7.41
C LEU A 11 -17.57 -3.32 -7.34
N GLU A 12 -18.28 -3.96 -8.28
CA GLU A 12 -18.25 -5.43 -8.50
C GLU A 12 -17.09 -5.84 -9.44
N MET A 13 -15.91 -5.26 -9.24
CA MET A 13 -14.74 -5.61 -10.05
C MET A 13 -14.13 -6.94 -9.59
N PRO A 14 -13.69 -7.82 -10.51
CA PRO A 14 -12.75 -8.86 -10.13
C PRO A 14 -11.49 -8.20 -9.58
N TRP A 15 -11.21 -8.43 -8.29
CA TRP A 15 -10.08 -7.81 -7.60
C TRP A 15 -8.77 -8.17 -8.31
N PRO A 16 -7.97 -7.17 -8.74
CA PRO A 16 -6.77 -7.42 -9.52
C PRO A 16 -5.68 -8.03 -8.63
N PHE A 17 -4.91 -8.98 -9.18
CA PHE A 17 -3.73 -9.50 -8.50
C PHE A 17 -2.56 -8.53 -8.68
N THR A 18 -2.31 -7.69 -7.67
CA THR A 18 -1.28 -6.64 -7.70
C THR A 18 -0.47 -6.62 -6.40
N GLY A 19 0.72 -6.02 -6.45
CA GLY A 19 1.60 -5.87 -5.27
C GLY A 19 2.37 -7.11 -4.83
N ARG A 20 2.26 -8.24 -5.56
CA ARG A 20 2.89 -9.53 -5.22
C ARG A 20 3.74 -10.11 -6.35
N ALA A 21 4.29 -9.27 -7.20
CA ALA A 21 4.98 -9.73 -8.41
C ALA A 21 6.25 -10.54 -8.07
N GLY A 22 7.06 -10.07 -7.12
CA GLY A 22 8.28 -10.76 -6.69
C GLY A 22 7.97 -12.09 -5.99
N GLU A 23 6.99 -12.11 -5.09
CA GLU A 23 6.54 -13.33 -4.42
C GLU A 23 5.97 -14.35 -5.42
N LEU A 24 5.22 -13.88 -6.42
CA LEU A 24 4.69 -14.74 -7.48
C LEU A 24 5.81 -15.37 -8.31
N GLU A 25 6.86 -14.60 -8.64
CA GLU A 25 8.04 -15.13 -9.35
C GLU A 25 8.78 -16.18 -8.51
N LEU A 26 8.93 -15.97 -7.20
CA LEU A 26 9.54 -16.95 -6.30
C LEU A 26 8.75 -18.26 -6.25
N VAL A 27 7.42 -18.18 -6.08
CA VAL A 27 6.55 -19.37 -6.03
C VAL A 27 6.52 -20.10 -7.38
N ARG A 28 6.51 -19.37 -8.51
CA ARG A 28 6.64 -19.97 -9.85
C ARG A 28 8.01 -20.62 -10.05
N GLY A 29 9.07 -19.98 -9.59
CA GLY A 29 10.42 -20.54 -9.63
C GLY A 29 10.54 -21.85 -8.87
N ALA A 30 9.78 -22.04 -7.78
CA ALA A 30 9.73 -23.29 -7.02
C ALA A 30 9.08 -24.47 -7.78
N GLN A 31 8.41 -24.22 -8.92
CA GLN A 31 7.82 -25.27 -9.77
C GLN A 31 8.84 -25.93 -10.71
N ALA A 32 10.02 -25.33 -10.87
CA ALA A 32 11.05 -25.81 -11.77
C ALA A 32 11.47 -27.26 -11.43
N ALA A 33 11.82 -28.02 -12.47
CA ALA A 33 12.30 -29.39 -12.29
C ALA A 33 13.52 -29.44 -11.35
N GLY A 34 13.55 -30.43 -10.44
CA GLY A 34 14.60 -30.60 -9.45
C GLY A 34 14.43 -29.77 -8.16
N ARG A 35 13.34 -29.00 -8.01
CA ARG A 35 13.03 -28.30 -6.75
C ARG A 35 11.98 -29.05 -5.92
N PRO A 36 12.12 -29.10 -4.58
CA PRO A 36 11.21 -29.85 -3.71
C PRO A 36 9.87 -29.14 -3.50
N GLY A 37 9.80 -27.82 -3.73
CA GLY A 37 8.60 -27.02 -3.53
C GLY A 37 8.85 -25.75 -2.72
N ILE A 38 7.81 -25.22 -2.08
CA ILE A 38 7.87 -24.04 -1.22
C ILE A 38 6.76 -24.04 -0.16
N VAL A 39 7.05 -23.50 1.02
CA VAL A 39 6.06 -23.21 2.07
C VAL A 39 5.80 -21.71 2.08
N VAL A 40 4.53 -21.31 1.96
CA VAL A 40 4.06 -19.92 2.07
C VAL A 40 3.38 -19.73 3.42
N THR A 41 3.99 -18.97 4.31
CA THR A 41 3.45 -18.65 5.64
C THR A 41 2.99 -17.21 5.73
N GLY A 42 2.23 -16.87 6.77
CA GLY A 42 1.76 -15.50 7.01
C GLY A 42 0.46 -15.50 7.83
N PRO A 43 0.10 -14.38 8.47
CA PRO A 43 -1.19 -14.25 9.14
C PRO A 43 -2.40 -14.56 8.24
N ALA A 44 -3.56 -14.80 8.86
CA ALA A 44 -4.82 -14.93 8.13
C ALA A 44 -5.10 -13.67 7.27
N GLY A 45 -5.70 -13.86 6.09
CA GLY A 45 -6.08 -12.74 5.22
C GLY A 45 -4.97 -12.09 4.39
N ARG A 46 -3.71 -12.55 4.48
CA ARG A 46 -2.57 -12.00 3.69
C ARG A 46 -2.55 -12.36 2.20
N GLY A 47 -3.46 -13.23 1.75
CA GLY A 47 -3.57 -13.65 0.36
C GLY A 47 -2.74 -14.89 -0.04
N LYS A 48 -2.30 -15.72 0.92
CA LYS A 48 -1.51 -16.96 0.68
C LYS A 48 -2.14 -17.85 -0.40
N THR A 49 -3.39 -18.24 -0.20
CA THR A 49 -4.14 -19.08 -1.14
C THR A 49 -4.29 -18.42 -2.51
N ARG A 50 -4.49 -17.10 -2.56
CA ARG A 50 -4.58 -16.37 -3.83
C ARG A 50 -3.25 -16.36 -4.58
N LEU A 51 -2.13 -16.13 -3.89
CA LEU A 51 -0.79 -16.18 -4.46
C LEU A 51 -0.50 -17.55 -5.07
N ILE A 52 -0.76 -18.64 -4.34
CA ILE A 52 -0.55 -20.00 -4.83
C ILE A 52 -1.46 -20.29 -6.04
N THR A 53 -2.74 -19.92 -5.96
CA THR A 53 -3.70 -20.09 -7.06
C THR A 53 -3.24 -19.38 -8.34
N GLU A 54 -2.66 -18.18 -8.23
CA GLU A 54 -2.10 -17.44 -9.37
C GLU A 54 -0.77 -18.03 -9.89
N ALA A 55 0.00 -18.65 -9.00
CA ALA A 55 1.25 -19.31 -9.36
C ALA A 55 1.02 -20.61 -10.16
N VAL A 56 0.00 -21.40 -9.78
CA VAL A 56 -0.33 -22.70 -10.41
C VAL A 56 -1.33 -22.58 -11.57
N ARG A 57 -1.71 -21.36 -11.95
CA ARG A 57 -2.64 -21.16 -13.07
C ARG A 57 -2.01 -21.71 -14.36
N GLY A 58 -2.68 -22.67 -14.98
CA GLY A 58 -2.20 -23.33 -16.21
C GLY A 58 -1.24 -24.50 -15.97
N THR A 59 -1.02 -24.91 -14.72
CA THR A 59 -0.24 -26.11 -14.39
C THR A 59 -1.14 -27.21 -13.85
N ASP A 60 -0.88 -28.44 -14.29
CA ASP A 60 -1.55 -29.63 -13.74
C ASP A 60 -1.11 -29.86 -12.29
N HIS A 61 -2.07 -29.87 -11.38
CA HIS A 61 -1.83 -29.97 -9.94
C HIS A 61 -3.02 -30.59 -9.23
N VAL A 62 -2.74 -31.20 -8.09
CA VAL A 62 -3.75 -31.71 -7.15
C VAL A 62 -3.79 -30.77 -5.94
N ARG A 63 -4.98 -30.51 -5.39
CA ARG A 63 -5.16 -29.59 -4.26
C ARG A 63 -5.87 -30.27 -3.10
N VAL A 64 -5.31 -30.13 -1.90
CA VAL A 64 -5.91 -30.56 -0.63
C VAL A 64 -6.02 -29.35 0.29
N THR A 65 -7.00 -29.36 1.19
CA THR A 65 -7.24 -28.24 2.11
C THR A 65 -7.56 -28.78 3.49
N GLY A 66 -6.87 -28.28 4.52
CA GLY A 66 -7.22 -28.55 5.91
C GLY A 66 -8.44 -27.73 6.33
N THR A 67 -9.37 -28.35 7.04
CA THR A 67 -10.55 -27.66 7.60
C THR A 67 -10.62 -27.90 9.10
N PRO A 68 -11.08 -26.91 9.90
CA PRO A 68 -11.18 -27.07 11.35
C PRO A 68 -12.05 -28.25 11.75
N GLU A 69 -13.14 -28.49 11.03
CA GLU A 69 -14.14 -29.53 11.34
C GLU A 69 -13.63 -30.95 11.07
N ALA A 70 -12.59 -31.09 10.23
CA ALA A 70 -12.05 -32.38 9.82
C ALA A 70 -10.69 -32.71 10.46
N ARG A 71 -10.23 -31.89 11.40
CA ARG A 71 -8.89 -32.04 12.02
C ARG A 71 -8.70 -33.37 12.75
N ASP A 72 -9.80 -33.96 13.24
CA ASP A 72 -9.81 -35.22 13.98
C ASP A 72 -10.13 -36.44 13.10
N LEU A 73 -10.39 -36.23 11.80
CA LEU A 73 -10.72 -37.29 10.85
C LEU A 73 -9.47 -37.69 10.05
N PRO A 74 -8.95 -38.93 10.19
CA PRO A 74 -7.74 -39.35 9.50
C PRO A 74 -7.86 -39.24 7.98
N LEU A 75 -6.88 -38.62 7.34
CA LEU A 75 -6.80 -38.46 5.88
C LEU A 75 -8.00 -37.70 5.25
N ALA A 76 -8.77 -36.95 6.03
CA ALA A 76 -9.97 -36.27 5.52
C ALA A 76 -9.66 -35.28 4.38
N ALA A 77 -8.54 -34.56 4.46
CA ALA A 77 -8.10 -33.65 3.40
C ALA A 77 -7.78 -34.38 2.06
N PHE A 78 -7.47 -35.68 2.13
CA PHE A 78 -7.12 -36.54 0.99
C PHE A 78 -8.25 -37.49 0.57
N ALA A 79 -9.44 -37.41 1.18
CA ALA A 79 -10.54 -38.35 0.93
C ALA A 79 -10.97 -38.46 -0.55
N HIS A 80 -10.74 -37.41 -1.35
CA HIS A 80 -11.04 -37.41 -2.79
C HIS A 80 -9.93 -38.02 -3.66
N LEU A 81 -8.78 -38.38 -3.07
CA LEU A 81 -7.59 -38.91 -3.75
C LEU A 81 -7.23 -40.32 -3.29
N LEU A 82 -7.65 -40.68 -2.09
CA LEU A 82 -7.29 -41.91 -1.41
C LEU A 82 -8.56 -42.68 -1.03
N PRO A 83 -8.53 -44.03 -1.08
CA PRO A 83 -9.63 -44.85 -0.60
C PRO A 83 -9.74 -44.80 0.92
N ASP A 84 -10.95 -45.04 1.44
CA ASP A 84 -11.32 -44.93 2.87
C ASP A 84 -10.39 -45.69 3.83
N THR A 85 -9.80 -46.79 3.37
CA THR A 85 -8.85 -47.58 4.16
C THR A 85 -7.53 -47.72 3.41
N VAL A 86 -6.60 -46.79 3.66
CA VAL A 86 -5.25 -46.82 3.09
C VAL A 86 -4.19 -46.66 4.17
N SER A 87 -3.13 -47.46 4.08
CA SER A 87 -1.94 -47.26 4.92
C SER A 87 -1.12 -46.07 4.42
N LEU A 88 -0.41 -45.39 5.33
CA LEU A 88 0.44 -44.24 4.98
C LEU A 88 1.44 -44.58 3.84
N HIS A 89 2.07 -45.75 3.91
CA HIS A 89 3.01 -46.20 2.87
C HIS A 89 2.32 -46.34 1.51
N ARG A 90 1.13 -46.93 1.46
CA ARG A 90 0.38 -47.08 0.21
C ARG A 90 -0.08 -45.73 -0.33
N ALA A 91 -0.50 -44.81 0.54
CA ALA A 91 -0.86 -43.44 0.18
C ALA A 91 0.32 -42.69 -0.46
N VAL A 92 1.53 -42.77 0.12
CA VAL A 92 2.75 -42.20 -0.46
C VAL A 92 2.98 -42.73 -1.87
N ARG A 93 2.90 -44.05 -2.07
CA ARG A 93 3.10 -44.67 -3.40
C ARG A 93 2.07 -44.22 -4.43
N MET A 94 0.81 -44.05 -4.01
CA MET A 94 -0.26 -43.58 -4.90
C MET A 94 -0.04 -42.12 -5.31
N LEU A 95 0.47 -41.30 -4.40
CA LEU A 95 0.69 -39.88 -4.64
C LEU A 95 2.06 -39.57 -5.26
N SER A 96 3.02 -40.51 -5.27
CA SER A 96 4.33 -40.33 -5.94
C SER A 96 4.22 -40.00 -7.44
N GLY A 97 3.11 -40.38 -8.09
CA GLY A 97 2.84 -40.02 -9.50
C GLY A 97 2.35 -38.58 -9.70
N VAL A 98 1.93 -37.91 -8.62
CA VAL A 98 1.46 -36.53 -8.66
C VAL A 98 2.67 -35.60 -8.78
N ARG A 99 2.69 -34.77 -9.83
CA ARG A 99 3.80 -33.85 -10.10
C ARG A 99 3.84 -32.65 -9.16
N LEU A 100 2.67 -32.13 -8.81
CA LEU A 100 2.51 -30.95 -7.94
C LEU A 100 1.29 -31.15 -7.03
N LEU A 101 1.54 -31.11 -5.72
CA LEU A 101 0.52 -31.13 -4.68
C LEU A 101 0.47 -29.75 -4.00
N VAL A 102 -0.69 -29.12 -4.05
CA VAL A 102 -1.01 -27.89 -3.35
C VAL A 102 -1.74 -28.23 -2.06
N VAL A 103 -1.20 -27.80 -0.92
CA VAL A 103 -1.78 -27.99 0.41
C VAL A 103 -2.17 -26.62 0.95
N ASP A 104 -3.45 -26.33 1.03
CA ASP A 104 -3.95 -25.12 1.69
C ASP A 104 -4.30 -25.38 3.16
N ASP A 105 -4.09 -24.34 3.98
CA ASP A 105 -4.37 -24.36 5.41
C ASP A 105 -3.78 -25.58 6.13
N ALA A 106 -2.49 -25.83 5.88
CA ALA A 106 -1.76 -27.00 6.38
C ALA A 106 -1.76 -27.12 7.92
N GLN A 107 -1.93 -26.00 8.64
CA GLN A 107 -2.09 -25.96 10.10
C GLN A 107 -3.37 -26.66 10.60
N LEU A 108 -4.34 -26.89 9.72
CA LEU A 108 -5.63 -27.52 10.00
C LEU A 108 -5.69 -28.97 9.52
N LEU A 109 -4.59 -29.55 9.04
CA LEU A 109 -4.54 -30.97 8.68
C LEU A 109 -4.62 -31.85 9.94
N ASP A 110 -5.22 -33.03 9.79
CA ASP A 110 -5.09 -34.12 10.75
C ASP A 110 -3.65 -34.67 10.77
N GLU A 111 -3.26 -35.33 11.87
CA GLU A 111 -1.90 -35.86 12.07
C GLU A 111 -1.48 -36.85 10.98
N THR A 112 -2.42 -37.63 10.42
CA THR A 112 -2.11 -38.62 9.39
C THR A 112 -1.88 -37.96 8.03
N SER A 113 -2.72 -36.99 7.65
CA SER A 113 -2.52 -36.14 6.48
C SER A 113 -1.21 -35.35 6.56
N ALA A 114 -0.91 -34.79 7.74
CA ALA A 114 0.33 -34.06 7.99
C ALA A 114 1.57 -34.96 7.82
N ALA A 115 1.53 -36.18 8.37
CA ALA A 115 2.59 -37.17 8.18
C ALA A 115 2.78 -37.54 6.71
N LEU A 116 1.69 -37.69 5.94
CA LEU A 116 1.73 -37.98 4.50
C LEU A 116 2.42 -36.88 3.71
N VAL A 117 2.06 -35.62 3.94
CA VAL A 117 2.70 -34.46 3.30
C VAL A 117 4.20 -34.42 3.62
N HIS A 118 4.58 -34.67 4.87
CA HIS A 118 5.99 -34.75 5.27
C HIS A 118 6.74 -35.87 4.55
N GLN A 119 6.18 -37.08 4.46
CA GLN A 119 6.83 -38.19 3.74
C GLN A 119 6.99 -37.89 2.24
N LEU A 120 6.00 -37.26 1.62
CA LEU A 120 6.11 -36.82 0.22
C LEU A 120 7.25 -35.80 0.03
N ALA A 121 7.43 -34.88 0.99
CA ALA A 121 8.52 -33.91 0.97
C ALA A 121 9.90 -34.60 1.04
N VAL A 122 10.05 -35.59 1.92
CA VAL A 122 11.29 -36.35 2.13
C VAL A 122 11.67 -37.16 0.89
N HIS A 123 10.69 -37.79 0.22
CA HIS A 123 10.96 -38.57 -1.00
C HIS A 123 11.29 -37.71 -2.23
N GLY A 124 10.81 -36.46 -2.29
CA GLY A 124 11.17 -35.50 -3.34
C GLY A 124 10.61 -35.79 -4.74
N HIS A 125 9.76 -36.82 -4.91
CA HIS A 125 9.12 -37.14 -6.19
C HIS A 125 7.95 -36.21 -6.53
N THR A 126 7.24 -35.74 -5.50
CA THR A 126 6.09 -34.83 -5.60
C THR A 126 6.52 -33.43 -5.15
N ARG A 127 6.29 -32.41 -5.99
CA ARG A 127 6.57 -31.02 -5.61
C ARG A 127 5.46 -30.51 -4.72
N LEU A 128 5.81 -29.79 -3.66
CA LEU A 128 4.85 -29.32 -2.67
C LEU A 128 4.69 -27.80 -2.70
N MET A 129 3.46 -27.32 -2.70
CA MET A 129 3.13 -25.92 -2.39
C MET A 129 2.26 -25.89 -1.16
N VAL A 130 2.80 -25.44 -0.04
CA VAL A 130 2.13 -25.55 1.25
C VAL A 130 1.80 -24.15 1.77
N ALA A 131 0.53 -23.85 1.97
CA ALA A 131 0.07 -22.63 2.64
C ALA A 131 -0.19 -22.94 4.12
N ALA A 132 0.42 -22.15 5.01
CA ALA A 132 0.14 -22.25 6.44
C ALA A 132 -0.12 -20.86 7.05
N ALA A 133 -1.05 -20.78 8.00
CA ALA A 133 -1.31 -19.57 8.77
C ALA A 133 -0.40 -19.47 10.00
N ASP A 134 0.15 -18.27 10.25
CA ASP A 134 0.86 -18.00 11.49
C ASP A 134 -0.12 -17.84 12.66
N GLY A 135 0.35 -18.08 13.89
CA GLY A 135 -0.42 -17.88 15.13
C GLY A 135 -1.33 -19.05 15.52
N VAL A 136 -1.47 -20.06 14.66
CA VAL A 136 -2.15 -21.33 14.98
C VAL A 136 -1.10 -22.44 15.02
N PRO A 137 -1.01 -23.25 16.08
CA PRO A 137 -0.07 -24.36 16.14
C PRO A 137 -0.39 -25.38 15.04
N ALA A 138 0.55 -25.58 14.13
CA ALA A 138 0.49 -26.58 13.08
C ALA A 138 0.99 -27.94 13.58
N PRO A 139 0.51 -29.06 13.01
CA PRO A 139 1.04 -30.40 13.30
C PRO A 139 2.57 -30.46 13.19
N GLY A 140 3.21 -31.28 14.02
CA GLY A 140 4.68 -31.36 14.07
C GLY A 140 5.31 -31.74 12.72
N ALA A 141 4.65 -32.63 11.97
CA ALA A 141 5.07 -33.04 10.63
C ALA A 141 5.01 -31.88 9.60
N VAL A 142 4.01 -31.00 9.70
CA VAL A 142 3.90 -29.81 8.84
C VAL A 142 4.98 -28.80 9.22
N SER A 143 5.17 -28.54 10.51
CA SER A 143 6.19 -27.59 10.99
C SER A 143 7.62 -27.96 10.54
N ARG A 144 7.93 -29.26 10.54
CA ARG A 144 9.23 -29.79 10.07
C ARG A 144 9.53 -29.52 8.60
N LEU A 145 8.51 -29.24 7.78
CA LEU A 145 8.73 -28.91 6.36
C LEU A 145 9.64 -27.70 6.18
N TRP A 146 9.53 -26.69 7.05
CA TRP A 146 10.40 -25.50 7.00
C TRP A 146 11.42 -25.43 8.14
N THR A 147 11.13 -25.99 9.32
CA THR A 147 12.13 -25.99 10.42
C THR A 147 13.24 -27.02 10.20
N GLY A 148 12.97 -28.08 9.44
CA GLY A 148 13.95 -29.09 9.06
C GLY A 148 14.57 -28.87 7.67
N GLU A 149 14.45 -27.67 7.10
CA GLU A 149 15.01 -27.28 5.79
C GLU A 149 14.58 -28.16 4.58
N LEU A 150 13.47 -28.92 4.69
CA LEU A 150 12.95 -29.73 3.59
C LEU A 150 12.41 -28.87 2.44
N LEU A 151 11.80 -27.73 2.77
CA LEU A 151 11.24 -26.78 1.84
C LEU A 151 11.66 -25.34 2.20
N PRO A 152 11.99 -24.49 1.22
CA PRO A 152 12.20 -23.06 1.46
C PRO A 152 10.90 -22.41 1.95
N ARG A 153 11.04 -21.46 2.88
CA ARG A 153 9.91 -20.71 3.48
C ARG A 153 9.82 -19.29 2.93
N LEU A 154 8.65 -18.91 2.43
CA LEU A 154 8.28 -17.55 2.06
C LEU A 154 7.23 -17.02 3.05
N ALA A 155 7.62 -16.09 3.90
CA ALA A 155 6.69 -15.38 4.78
C ALA A 155 6.07 -14.19 4.03
N LEU A 156 4.74 -14.08 4.04
CA LEU A 156 4.03 -12.97 3.39
C LEU A 156 3.83 -11.79 4.33
N ASP A 157 4.55 -10.71 4.04
CA ASP A 157 4.34 -9.41 4.66
C ASP A 157 3.00 -8.76 4.26
N PRO A 158 2.44 -7.82 5.03
CA PRO A 158 1.36 -6.95 4.57
C PRO A 158 1.68 -6.32 3.20
N LEU A 159 0.65 -6.15 2.36
CA LEU A 159 0.79 -5.28 1.20
C LEU A 159 1.14 -3.87 1.65
N THR A 160 1.97 -3.17 0.87
CA THR A 160 2.26 -1.76 1.13
C THR A 160 1.01 -0.89 0.91
N ARG A 161 1.03 0.35 1.41
CA ARG A 161 -0.03 1.31 1.13
C ARG A 161 -0.15 1.58 -0.37
N GLU A 162 0.97 1.66 -1.08
CA GLU A 162 1.00 1.89 -2.52
C GLU A 162 0.38 0.70 -3.28
N ASP A 163 0.66 -0.53 -2.86
CA ASP A 163 0.05 -1.73 -3.43
C ASP A 163 -1.45 -1.78 -3.15
N THR A 164 -1.85 -1.40 -1.93
CA THR A 164 -3.26 -1.29 -1.56
C THR A 164 -3.97 -0.25 -2.43
N ALA A 165 -3.35 0.90 -2.66
CA ALA A 165 -3.89 1.95 -3.54
C ALA A 165 -4.03 1.46 -4.99
N ARG A 166 -3.05 0.72 -5.51
CA ARG A 166 -3.12 0.11 -6.85
C ARG A 166 -4.24 -0.92 -6.97
N MET A 167 -4.41 -1.74 -5.93
CA MET A 167 -5.49 -2.73 -5.87
C MET A 167 -6.87 -2.06 -5.87
N LEU A 168 -7.00 -0.90 -5.22
CA LEU A 168 -8.25 -0.13 -5.11
C LEU A 168 -8.42 0.93 -6.21
N ALA A 169 -7.52 1.01 -7.19
CA ALA A 169 -7.56 2.07 -8.20
C ALA A 169 -8.88 2.13 -8.98
N GLY A 170 -9.49 0.96 -9.24
CA GLY A 170 -10.77 0.86 -9.94
C GLY A 170 -11.98 1.34 -9.12
N ALA A 171 -11.84 1.45 -7.79
CA ALA A 171 -12.91 1.92 -6.91
C ALA A 171 -13.06 3.45 -6.87
N GLY A 172 -12.16 4.20 -7.53
CA GLY A 172 -12.23 5.66 -7.59
C GLY A 172 -12.09 6.35 -6.23
N LEU A 173 -11.46 5.70 -5.25
CA LEU A 173 -11.33 6.23 -3.89
C LEU A 173 -10.21 7.28 -3.81
N GLU A 174 -10.46 8.36 -3.07
CA GLU A 174 -9.45 9.37 -2.78
C GLU A 174 -8.36 8.86 -1.81
N PRO A 175 -7.16 9.46 -1.80
CA PRO A 175 -5.99 8.94 -1.07
C PRO A 175 -6.16 8.81 0.45
N LEU A 176 -6.85 9.74 1.10
CA LEU A 176 -7.07 9.67 2.57
C LEU A 176 -8.02 8.53 2.94
N THR A 177 -9.00 8.23 2.07
CA THR A 177 -9.87 7.06 2.22
C THR A 177 -9.09 5.76 2.05
N VAL A 178 -8.22 5.69 1.04
CA VAL A 178 -7.34 4.52 0.83
C VAL A 178 -6.40 4.33 2.03
N ARG A 179 -5.79 5.41 2.53
CA ARG A 179 -4.94 5.38 3.73
C ARG A 179 -5.69 4.84 4.93
N ARG A 180 -6.91 5.36 5.17
CA ARG A 180 -7.78 4.91 6.26
C ARG A 180 -8.10 3.42 6.16
N LEU A 181 -8.47 2.93 4.97
CA LEU A 181 -8.74 1.50 4.73
C LEU A 181 -7.49 0.63 4.95
N HIS A 182 -6.35 1.05 4.43
CA HIS A 182 -5.08 0.35 4.59
C HIS A 182 -4.70 0.20 6.08
N GLN A 183 -4.78 1.29 6.85
CA GLN A 183 -4.49 1.30 8.29
C GLN A 183 -5.52 0.45 9.07
N ALA A 184 -6.81 0.60 8.76
CA ALA A 184 -7.88 -0.12 9.42
C ALA A 184 -7.74 -1.64 9.29
N CYS A 185 -7.34 -2.13 8.12
CA CYS A 185 -7.24 -3.56 7.86
C CYS A 185 -5.93 -4.20 8.35
N ARG A 186 -4.89 -3.41 8.67
CA ARG A 186 -3.52 -3.88 8.99
C ARG A 186 -3.02 -4.96 8.01
N GLY A 187 -3.45 -4.86 6.74
CA GLY A 187 -3.17 -5.76 5.62
C GLY A 187 -3.89 -7.13 5.64
N ASP A 188 -5.00 -7.28 6.36
CA ASP A 188 -6.00 -8.32 6.07
C ASP A 188 -6.78 -7.93 4.81
N LEU A 189 -6.50 -8.62 3.70
CA LEU A 189 -7.12 -8.35 2.40
C LEU A 189 -8.57 -8.84 2.32
N ARG A 190 -8.97 -9.81 3.16
CA ARG A 190 -10.38 -10.23 3.25
C ARG A 190 -11.19 -9.10 3.88
N LEU A 191 -10.70 -8.56 5.00
CA LEU A 191 -11.34 -7.44 5.69
C LEU A 191 -11.38 -6.18 4.81
N LEU A 192 -10.30 -5.92 4.05
CA LEU A 192 -10.28 -4.84 3.07
C LEU A 192 -11.39 -4.99 2.04
N ARG A 193 -11.56 -6.20 1.48
CA ARG A 193 -12.63 -6.49 0.53
C ARG A 193 -14.01 -6.28 1.17
N ASP A 194 -14.23 -6.85 2.35
CA ASP A 194 -15.52 -6.75 3.03
C ASP A 194 -15.89 -5.29 3.34
N LEU A 195 -14.92 -4.45 3.74
CA LEU A 195 -15.12 -3.02 3.98
C LEU A 195 -15.37 -2.23 2.70
N VAL A 196 -14.64 -2.49 1.62
CA VAL A 196 -14.83 -1.80 0.34
C VAL A 196 -16.21 -2.14 -0.24
N THR A 197 -16.61 -3.41 -0.19
CA THR A 197 -17.97 -3.83 -0.58
C THR A 197 -19.03 -3.19 0.31
N ALA A 198 -18.81 -3.10 1.62
CA ALA A 198 -19.72 -2.43 2.54
C ALA A 198 -19.85 -0.92 2.27
N LEU A 199 -18.76 -0.24 1.90
CA LEU A 199 -18.78 1.18 1.54
C LEU A 199 -19.54 1.42 0.24
N ALA A 200 -19.32 0.56 -0.76
CA ALA A 200 -20.04 0.58 -2.03
C ALA A 200 -21.56 0.50 -1.84
N GLY A 201 -22.03 -0.43 -1.01
CA GLY A 201 -23.46 -0.69 -0.80
C GLY A 201 -24.15 0.26 0.20
N SER A 202 -23.41 1.02 1.00
CA SER A 202 -23.98 1.81 2.10
C SER A 202 -24.30 3.27 1.78
N GLY A 203 -23.92 3.78 0.60
CA GLY A 203 -24.10 5.19 0.23
C GLY A 203 -23.31 6.17 1.10
N ARG A 204 -22.27 5.70 1.81
CA ARG A 204 -21.41 6.51 2.71
C ARG A 204 -20.23 7.18 2.00
N LEU A 205 -20.12 6.97 0.69
CA LEU A 205 -19.11 7.59 -0.15
C LEU A 205 -19.65 8.93 -0.68
N THR A 206 -18.85 9.98 -0.53
CA THR A 206 -19.18 11.34 -0.96
C THR A 206 -18.23 11.75 -2.08
N ALA A 207 -18.75 12.39 -3.13
CA ALA A 207 -17.89 12.87 -4.23
C ALA A 207 -16.96 14.00 -3.74
N VAL A 208 -15.68 13.90 -4.10
CA VAL A 208 -14.69 14.94 -3.85
C VAL A 208 -14.77 15.96 -4.99
N PRO A 209 -15.11 17.24 -4.71
CA PRO A 209 -15.29 18.25 -5.74
C PRO A 209 -14.07 18.38 -6.67
N GLY A 210 -14.31 18.38 -7.99
CA GLY A 210 -13.28 18.64 -9.01
C GLY A 210 -12.30 17.50 -9.31
N THR A 211 -12.49 16.30 -8.75
CA THR A 211 -11.54 15.18 -8.91
C THR A 211 -12.14 13.91 -9.53
N GLY A 212 -13.47 13.74 -9.44
CA GLY A 212 -14.11 12.47 -9.77
C GLY A 212 -13.86 11.34 -8.77
N GLU A 213 -13.21 11.62 -7.63
CA GLU A 213 -12.92 10.64 -6.58
C GLU A 213 -14.01 10.59 -5.50
N LEU A 214 -14.04 9.49 -4.75
CA LEU A 214 -14.99 9.24 -3.66
C LEU A 214 -14.27 9.22 -2.30
N ALA A 215 -14.79 9.99 -1.36
CA ALA A 215 -14.33 10.10 0.02
C ALA A 215 -15.26 9.39 1.00
N TRP A 216 -14.67 8.60 1.90
CA TRP A 216 -15.35 8.08 3.08
C TRP A 216 -14.97 8.91 4.31
N ARG A 217 -15.98 9.55 4.89
CA ARG A 217 -15.91 10.30 6.15
C ARG A 217 -17.01 9.77 7.08
N GLY A 218 -16.74 9.73 8.38
CA GLY A 218 -17.71 9.29 9.39
C GLY A 218 -17.64 7.79 9.74
N PRO A 219 -18.76 7.17 10.16
CA PRO A 219 -18.75 5.89 10.88
C PRO A 219 -18.38 4.69 10.01
N LEU A 220 -17.86 3.65 10.66
CA LEU A 220 -17.58 2.34 10.05
C LEU A 220 -18.88 1.65 9.61
N PRO A 221 -18.96 1.11 8.38
CA PRO A 221 -20.08 0.25 8.00
C PRO A 221 -19.94 -1.11 8.67
N LEU A 222 -20.90 -1.48 9.52
CA LEU A 222 -20.91 -2.74 10.28
C LEU A 222 -21.79 -3.80 9.61
N THR A 223 -21.32 -4.35 8.49
CA THR A 223 -21.93 -5.51 7.84
C THR A 223 -21.75 -6.78 8.69
N PRO A 224 -22.50 -7.87 8.45
CA PRO A 224 -22.33 -9.13 9.17
C PRO A 224 -20.89 -9.64 9.16
N ALA A 225 -20.22 -9.62 8.00
CA ALA A 225 -18.81 -10.03 7.89
C ALA A 225 -17.88 -9.16 8.75
N VAL A 226 -18.07 -7.83 8.75
CA VAL A 226 -17.26 -6.93 9.58
C VAL A 226 -17.55 -7.13 11.06
N ARG A 227 -18.80 -7.41 11.44
CA ARG A 227 -19.20 -7.70 12.82
C ARG A 227 -18.58 -8.99 13.33
N GLU A 228 -18.62 -10.06 12.53
CA GLU A 228 -18.01 -11.35 12.87
C GLU A 228 -16.51 -11.18 13.18
N ARG A 229 -15.79 -10.39 12.37
CA ARG A 229 -14.37 -10.09 12.61
C ARG A 229 -14.11 -9.25 13.87
N LEU A 230 -15.10 -8.47 14.30
CA LEU A 230 -15.00 -7.57 15.45
C LEU A 230 -15.81 -8.10 16.65
N ALA A 231 -16.33 -9.33 16.58
CA ALA A 231 -17.07 -9.97 17.64
C ALA A 231 -16.29 -9.99 18.98
N PRO A 232 -14.96 -10.27 19.00
CA PRO A 232 -14.19 -10.27 20.24
C PRO A 232 -14.22 -8.95 21.01
N VAL A 233 -14.47 -7.82 20.35
CA VAL A 233 -14.58 -6.50 21.00
C VAL A 233 -16.04 -6.04 21.15
N LEU A 234 -16.93 -6.41 20.22
CA LEU A 234 -18.31 -5.94 20.19
C LEU A 234 -19.23 -6.72 21.14
N GLU A 235 -18.95 -8.01 21.37
CA GLU A 235 -19.80 -8.93 22.13
C GLU A 235 -19.37 -9.07 23.60
N ARG A 236 -18.40 -8.25 24.04
CA ARG A 236 -17.90 -8.23 25.41
C ARG A 236 -19.02 -7.91 26.39
N SER A 237 -19.24 -8.85 27.32
CA SER A 237 -20.30 -8.83 28.30
C SER A 237 -19.80 -8.86 29.75
N GLY A 238 -18.48 -8.83 29.96
CA GLY A 238 -17.88 -8.77 31.29
C GLY A 238 -18.25 -7.49 32.05
N PRO A 239 -18.31 -7.52 33.39
CA PRO A 239 -18.65 -6.35 34.20
C PRO A 239 -17.63 -5.23 33.98
N GLY A 240 -18.06 -4.08 33.46
CA GLY A 240 -17.21 -2.91 33.26
C GLY A 240 -16.32 -2.91 31.99
N GLU A 241 -16.00 -4.07 31.41
CA GLU A 241 -15.16 -4.20 30.20
C GLU A 241 -15.67 -3.34 29.04
N ARG A 242 -16.96 -3.47 28.71
CA ARG A 242 -17.57 -2.71 27.62
C ARG A 242 -17.50 -1.20 27.87
N ALA A 243 -17.64 -0.77 29.13
CA ALA A 243 -17.58 0.64 29.49
C ALA A 243 -16.16 1.21 29.35
N VAL A 244 -15.12 0.45 29.73
CA VAL A 244 -13.72 0.82 29.52
C VAL A 244 -13.40 0.92 28.03
N LEU A 245 -13.77 -0.10 27.25
CA LEU A 245 -13.58 -0.11 25.79
C LEU A 245 -14.28 1.08 25.11
N GLU A 246 -15.51 1.41 25.50
CA GLU A 246 -16.21 2.59 24.98
C GLU A 246 -15.52 3.90 25.39
N ARG A 247 -15.09 4.01 26.65
CA ARG A 247 -14.38 5.20 27.13
C ARG A 247 -13.10 5.42 26.32
N LEU A 248 -12.33 4.37 26.08
CA LEU A 248 -11.16 4.41 25.21
C LEU A 248 -11.55 4.79 23.78
N ALA A 249 -12.58 4.16 23.21
CA ALA A 249 -13.05 4.44 21.85
C ALA A 249 -13.49 5.89 21.63
N PHE A 250 -14.07 6.56 22.63
CA PHE A 250 -14.47 7.96 22.54
C PHE A 250 -13.40 8.94 23.02
N ALA A 251 -12.35 8.45 23.71
CA ALA A 251 -11.17 9.22 24.06
C ALA A 251 -10.13 9.26 22.94
N GLU A 252 -10.09 8.24 22.07
CA GLU A 252 -9.29 8.23 20.85
C GLU A 252 -9.46 9.53 20.07
N PRO A 253 -8.38 10.08 19.49
CA PRO A 253 -7.05 9.48 19.31
C PRO A 253 -6.08 9.75 20.48
N LEU A 254 -6.56 10.38 21.55
CA LEU A 254 -5.74 10.73 22.69
C LEU A 254 -5.72 9.54 23.66
N PRO A 255 -4.53 9.05 24.05
CA PRO A 255 -4.44 7.94 24.97
C PRO A 255 -5.00 8.36 26.34
N VAL A 256 -5.48 7.38 27.11
CA VAL A 256 -6.02 7.61 28.45
C VAL A 256 -5.01 7.10 29.46
N PRO A 257 -4.60 7.91 30.47
CA PRO A 257 -3.72 7.43 31.53
C PRO A 257 -4.32 6.22 32.25
N LEU A 258 -3.48 5.27 32.64
CA LEU A 258 -3.92 4.05 33.32
C LEU A 258 -4.67 4.37 34.62
N ASP A 259 -4.26 5.41 35.36
CA ASP A 259 -4.88 5.87 36.61
C ASP A 259 -6.36 6.31 36.45
N GLU A 260 -6.79 6.60 35.23
CA GLU A 260 -8.17 6.98 34.94
C GLU A 260 -9.11 5.78 34.76
N LEU A 261 -8.58 4.55 34.73
CA LEU A 261 -9.27 3.33 34.33
C LEU A 261 -9.21 2.26 35.44
N HIS A 262 -10.12 1.29 35.38
CA HIS A 262 -10.16 0.20 36.35
C HIS A 262 -9.10 -0.86 36.02
N LEU A 263 -8.07 -0.98 36.85
CA LEU A 263 -6.92 -1.85 36.62
C LEU A 263 -7.31 -3.33 36.45
N ASP A 264 -8.16 -3.87 37.34
CA ASP A 264 -8.61 -5.27 37.27
C ASP A 264 -9.28 -5.62 35.92
N VAL A 265 -10.00 -4.65 35.34
CA VAL A 265 -10.65 -4.82 34.03
C VAL A 265 -9.61 -4.70 32.90
N LEU A 266 -8.62 -3.82 33.05
CA LEU A 266 -7.56 -3.64 32.06
C LEU A 266 -6.68 -4.87 31.92
N GLU A 267 -6.33 -5.55 33.03
CA GLU A 267 -5.53 -6.78 33.00
C GLU A 267 -6.18 -7.86 32.14
N GLY A 268 -7.50 -8.07 32.29
CA GLY A 268 -8.25 -9.00 31.46
C GLY A 268 -8.31 -8.59 29.99
N LEU A 269 -8.56 -7.30 29.72
CA LEU A 269 -8.60 -6.77 28.35
C LEU A 269 -7.22 -6.81 27.66
N GLU A 270 -6.13 -6.65 28.40
CA GLU A 270 -4.76 -6.74 27.90
C GLU A 270 -4.38 -8.19 27.60
N ALA A 271 -4.70 -9.13 28.51
CA ALA A 271 -4.49 -10.56 28.29
C ALA A 271 -5.22 -11.07 27.03
N ASP A 272 -6.40 -10.50 26.75
CA ASP A 272 -7.19 -10.79 25.55
C ASP A 272 -6.74 -10.01 24.30
N GLY A 273 -5.71 -9.16 24.41
CA GLY A 273 -5.15 -8.39 23.30
C GLY A 273 -6.09 -7.32 22.73
N LEU A 274 -7.02 -6.80 23.54
CA LEU A 274 -7.98 -5.76 23.12
C LEU A 274 -7.49 -4.34 23.39
N VAL A 275 -6.63 -4.17 24.39
CA VAL A 275 -5.95 -2.92 24.74
C VAL A 275 -4.44 -3.10 24.74
N HIS A 276 -3.72 -1.98 24.64
CA HIS A 276 -2.27 -1.94 24.80
C HIS A 276 -1.91 -0.80 25.76
N VAL A 277 -1.05 -1.09 26.72
CA VAL A 277 -0.45 -0.11 27.62
C VAL A 277 0.98 0.17 27.15
N ASP A 278 1.30 1.43 26.90
CA ASP A 278 2.67 1.83 26.55
C ASP A 278 3.57 1.94 27.79
N GLU A 279 4.87 2.17 27.56
CA GLU A 279 5.86 2.33 28.64
C GLU A 279 5.56 3.52 29.57
N GLN A 280 4.76 4.48 29.12
CA GLN A 280 4.35 5.67 29.86
C GLN A 280 3.06 5.45 30.67
N GLY A 281 2.51 4.23 30.66
CA GLY A 281 1.27 3.90 31.35
C GLY A 281 0.03 4.50 30.67
N THR A 282 0.10 4.75 29.37
CA THR A 282 -1.06 5.22 28.59
C THR A 282 -1.74 4.06 27.87
N VAL A 283 -3.06 4.04 27.91
CA VAL A 283 -3.89 2.94 27.41
C VAL A 283 -4.52 3.32 26.08
N THR A 284 -4.37 2.43 25.10
CA THR A 284 -4.96 2.55 23.75
C THR A 284 -5.68 1.26 23.34
N LEU A 285 -6.58 1.35 22.36
CA LEU A 285 -7.19 0.16 21.77
C LEU A 285 -6.19 -0.55 20.85
N ALA A 286 -6.08 -1.87 21.00
CA ALA A 286 -5.05 -2.65 20.32
C ALA A 286 -5.18 -2.65 18.79
N HIS A 287 -6.42 -2.56 18.26
CA HIS A 287 -6.71 -2.60 16.83
C HIS A 287 -7.42 -1.33 16.33
N PRO A 288 -7.05 -0.75 15.15
CA PRO A 288 -7.57 0.54 14.69
C PRO A 288 -9.06 0.53 14.34
N LEU A 289 -9.66 -0.65 14.18
CA LEU A 289 -11.10 -0.81 13.96
C LEU A 289 -11.91 -0.93 15.25
N HIS A 290 -11.29 -1.21 16.41
CA HIS A 290 -12.02 -1.33 17.67
C HIS A 290 -12.72 -0.02 17.98
N GLY A 291 -12.00 1.11 18.01
CA GLY A 291 -12.60 2.41 18.30
C GLY A 291 -13.76 2.76 17.36
N PRO A 292 -13.57 2.79 16.03
CA PRO A 292 -14.63 3.05 15.07
C PRO A 292 -15.84 2.11 15.19
N ALA A 293 -15.64 0.83 15.50
CA ALA A 293 -16.72 -0.13 15.64
C ALA A 293 -17.52 0.04 16.94
N LEU A 294 -16.83 0.32 18.04
CA LEU A 294 -17.46 0.62 19.33
C LEU A 294 -18.25 1.93 19.23
N ARG A 295 -17.71 2.95 18.55
CA ARG A 295 -18.43 4.21 18.27
C ARG A 295 -19.63 4.00 17.35
N ALA A 296 -19.52 3.16 16.33
CA ALA A 296 -20.61 2.88 15.40
C ALA A 296 -21.75 2.05 16.01
N THR A 297 -21.48 1.28 17.06
CA THR A 297 -22.50 0.55 17.83
C THR A 297 -23.06 1.34 19.01
N ALA A 298 -22.37 2.40 19.45
CA ALA A 298 -22.84 3.23 20.54
C ALA A 298 -24.13 3.98 20.18
N GLY A 299 -25.12 3.93 21.07
CA GLY A 299 -26.33 4.75 20.95
C GLY A 299 -26.02 6.25 21.06
N ARG A 300 -26.90 7.11 20.51
CA ARG A 300 -26.70 8.57 20.48
C ARG A 300 -26.47 9.20 21.85
N LEU A 301 -27.19 8.74 22.88
CA LEU A 301 -27.04 9.26 24.25
C LEU A 301 -25.67 8.88 24.84
N ARG A 302 -25.21 7.65 24.59
CA ARG A 302 -23.92 7.15 25.03
C ARG A 302 -22.77 7.93 24.36
N ALA A 303 -22.88 8.14 23.06
CA ALA A 303 -21.94 8.94 22.29
C ALA A 303 -21.86 10.39 22.80
N ARG A 304 -23.00 11.01 23.13
CA ARG A 304 -23.02 12.37 23.73
C ARG A 304 -22.36 12.42 25.10
N ARG A 305 -22.55 11.39 25.93
CA ARG A 305 -21.98 11.34 27.29
C ARG A 305 -20.47 11.08 27.29
N LEU A 306 -19.99 10.28 26.34
CA LEU A 306 -18.58 9.87 26.28
C LEU A 306 -17.72 10.73 25.33
N GLY A 307 -18.35 11.42 24.37
CA GLY A 307 -17.64 12.24 23.40
C GLY A 307 -16.89 13.40 24.04
N ARG A 308 -15.66 13.64 23.60
CA ARG A 308 -14.87 14.82 23.99
C ARG A 308 -15.33 16.05 23.21
N ALA A 309 -15.19 17.23 23.84
CA ALA A 309 -15.39 18.51 23.16
C ALA A 309 -14.34 18.67 22.04
N ALA A 310 -14.72 19.32 20.93
CA ALA A 310 -13.83 19.54 19.78
C ALA A 310 -12.52 20.25 20.17
N ASP A 311 -12.59 21.16 21.14
CA ASP A 311 -11.43 21.93 21.63
C ASP A 311 -10.37 21.08 22.34
N ALA A 312 -10.74 19.88 22.82
CA ALA A 312 -9.82 18.98 23.51
C ALA A 312 -8.67 18.48 22.61
N HIS A 313 -8.83 18.54 21.29
CA HIS A 313 -7.81 18.10 20.34
C HIS A 313 -6.82 19.19 19.93
N GLY A 314 -7.09 20.46 20.24
CA GLY A 314 -6.28 21.61 19.81
C GLY A 314 -4.79 21.50 20.18
N PRO A 315 -4.44 21.31 21.47
CA PRO A 315 -3.05 21.19 21.90
C PRO A 315 -2.31 20.00 21.27
N ALA A 316 -2.98 18.85 21.15
CA ALA A 316 -2.40 17.65 20.56
C ALA A 316 -2.17 17.81 19.05
N LEU A 317 -3.10 18.45 18.35
CA LEU A 317 -2.95 18.78 16.93
C LEU A 317 -1.81 19.77 16.71
N ALA A 318 -1.66 20.77 17.58
CA ALA A 318 -0.53 21.69 17.55
C ALA A 318 0.80 20.96 17.78
N ALA A 319 0.87 20.01 18.72
CA ALA A 319 2.06 19.20 18.95
C ALA A 319 2.45 18.37 17.73
N GLU A 320 1.48 17.73 17.06
CA GLU A 320 1.72 17.03 15.79
C GLU A 320 2.25 17.97 14.70
N GLN A 321 1.66 19.17 14.56
CA GLN A 321 2.11 20.17 13.59
C GLN A 321 3.57 20.56 13.81
N HIS A 322 3.93 20.89 15.06
CA HIS A 322 5.30 21.24 15.43
C HIS A 322 6.28 20.08 15.19
N GLY A 323 5.85 18.85 15.46
CA GLY A 323 6.64 17.65 15.18
C GLY A 323 6.98 17.50 13.69
N LEU A 324 5.99 17.71 12.82
CA LEU A 324 6.18 17.67 11.37
C LEU A 324 7.10 18.78 10.86
N LEU A 325 6.92 20.01 11.35
CA LEU A 325 7.77 21.15 10.98
C LEU A 325 9.24 20.91 11.37
N ARG A 326 9.49 20.48 12.61
CA ARG A 326 10.84 20.15 13.10
C ARG A 326 11.52 19.08 12.24
N ARG A 327 10.77 18.04 11.86
CA ARG A 327 11.24 16.96 10.98
C ARG A 327 11.66 17.50 9.61
N MET A 328 10.87 18.38 9.03
CA MET A 328 11.17 19.03 7.76
C MET A 328 12.42 19.93 7.83
N GLU A 329 12.58 20.70 8.89
CA GLU A 329 13.78 21.53 9.15
C GLU A 329 15.05 20.67 9.24
N GLN A 330 14.93 19.44 9.76
CA GLN A 330 16.01 18.46 9.84
C GLN A 330 16.24 17.69 8.53
N PHE A 331 15.50 18.03 7.47
CA PHE A 331 15.47 17.30 6.21
C PHE A 331 15.14 15.81 6.39
N ASP A 332 14.25 15.47 7.32
CA ASP A 332 13.78 14.09 7.53
C ASP A 332 12.26 14.04 7.40
N VAL A 333 11.77 13.47 6.30
CA VAL A 333 10.34 13.31 6.03
C VAL A 333 9.92 11.85 6.13
N ARG A 334 10.64 11.03 6.90
CA ARG A 334 10.18 9.67 7.19
C ARG A 334 8.80 9.69 7.85
N PRO A 335 7.94 8.69 7.55
CA PRO A 335 6.61 8.60 8.16
C PRO A 335 6.64 8.73 9.67
N VAL A 336 5.76 9.59 10.17
CA VAL A 336 5.43 9.73 11.59
C VAL A 336 3.95 9.52 11.80
N PRO A 337 3.54 8.89 12.91
CA PRO A 337 2.15 8.85 13.31
C PRO A 337 1.61 10.27 13.53
N THR A 338 0.42 10.52 13.00
CA THR A 338 -0.33 11.77 13.18
C THR A 338 -1.80 11.44 13.48
N PRO A 339 -2.05 10.72 14.58
CA PRO A 339 -3.35 10.12 14.87
C PRO A 339 -4.46 11.15 15.05
N VAL A 340 -4.17 12.37 15.54
CA VAL A 340 -5.18 13.42 15.77
C VAL A 340 -5.74 13.94 14.46
N GLY A 341 -4.88 14.41 13.55
CA GLY A 341 -5.35 14.91 12.25
C GLY A 341 -6.04 13.82 11.42
N GLU A 342 -5.52 12.60 11.46
CA GLU A 342 -6.14 11.45 10.76
C GLU A 342 -7.52 11.10 11.31
N TRP A 343 -7.66 11.11 12.63
CA TRP A 343 -8.95 10.86 13.28
C TRP A 343 -9.97 11.95 12.96
N LEU A 344 -9.58 13.23 13.00
CA LEU A 344 -10.48 14.35 12.67
C LEU A 344 -11.03 14.22 11.25
N VAL A 345 -10.15 13.96 10.27
CA VAL A 345 -10.57 13.68 8.89
C VAL A 345 -11.46 12.45 8.84
N ALA A 346 -11.10 11.36 9.52
CA ALA A 346 -11.90 10.14 9.53
C ALA A 346 -13.31 10.36 10.11
N GLN A 347 -13.48 11.24 11.10
CA GLN A 347 -14.79 11.61 11.65
C GLN A 347 -15.55 12.65 10.79
N GLY A 348 -14.91 13.25 9.79
CA GLY A 348 -15.48 14.35 9.01
C GLY A 348 -15.52 15.67 9.80
N GLY A 349 -14.67 15.80 10.83
CA GLY A 349 -14.52 17.03 11.60
C GLY A 349 -13.70 18.08 10.82
N PRO A 350 -13.87 19.39 11.13
CA PRO A 350 -13.10 20.45 10.51
C PRO A 350 -11.61 20.33 10.89
N LEU A 351 -10.73 20.52 9.91
CA LEU A 351 -9.29 20.52 10.12
C LEU A 351 -8.77 21.96 9.97
N PRO A 352 -8.03 22.50 10.96
CA PRO A 352 -7.40 23.81 10.84
C PRO A 352 -6.48 23.90 9.61
N ALA A 353 -6.61 24.98 8.84
CA ALA A 353 -5.89 25.14 7.58
C ALA A 353 -4.36 25.10 7.75
N GLY A 354 -3.83 25.73 8.82
CA GLY A 354 -2.39 25.69 9.10
C GLY A 354 -1.84 24.27 9.34
N TYR A 355 -2.62 23.41 10.00
CA TYR A 355 -2.25 22.00 10.17
C TYR A 355 -2.33 21.25 8.83
N ALA A 356 -3.42 21.46 8.08
CA ALA A 356 -3.65 20.83 6.78
C ALA A 356 -2.55 21.19 5.76
N GLU A 357 -2.10 22.45 5.76
CA GLU A 357 -0.97 22.92 4.94
C GLU A 357 0.31 22.14 5.27
N VAL A 358 0.68 22.04 6.56
CA VAL A 358 1.89 21.33 6.99
C VAL A 358 1.81 19.84 6.61
N ARG A 359 0.64 19.22 6.76
CA ARG A 359 0.40 17.83 6.33
C ARG A 359 0.55 17.65 4.82
N ALA A 360 -0.03 18.56 4.04
CA ALA A 360 0.06 18.54 2.59
C ALA A 360 1.52 18.69 2.14
N ARG A 361 2.24 19.64 2.73
CA ARG A 361 3.67 19.87 2.47
C ARG A 361 4.51 18.64 2.81
N PHE A 362 4.31 18.04 3.98
CA PHE A 362 5.03 16.84 4.41
C PHE A 362 4.80 15.66 3.45
N ALA A 363 3.54 15.41 3.05
CA ALA A 363 3.20 14.38 2.07
C ALA A 363 3.84 14.67 0.69
N ARG A 364 3.82 15.92 0.24
CA ARG A 364 4.43 16.32 -1.04
C ARG A 364 5.94 16.08 -1.06
N LEU A 365 6.64 16.44 0.01
CA LEU A 365 8.10 16.21 0.13
C LEU A 365 8.46 14.73 0.06
N ARG A 366 7.56 13.84 0.52
CA ARG A 366 7.72 12.39 0.40
C ARG A 366 7.44 11.83 -1.00
N GLY A 367 6.90 12.64 -1.91
CA GLY A 367 6.43 12.20 -3.22
C GLY A 367 4.99 11.67 -3.22
N GLU A 368 4.23 11.90 -2.15
CA GLU A 368 2.85 11.43 -2.00
C GLU A 368 1.86 12.50 -2.51
N LEU A 369 1.96 12.84 -3.79
CA LEU A 369 1.31 14.03 -4.36
C LEU A 369 -0.21 14.00 -4.25
N ARG A 370 -0.86 12.86 -4.53
CA ARG A 370 -2.33 12.78 -4.39
C ARG A 370 -2.74 12.93 -2.93
N GLU A 371 -1.97 12.36 -2.01
CA GLU A 371 -2.22 12.53 -0.58
C GLU A 371 -2.01 13.99 -0.13
N ALA A 372 -1.00 14.68 -0.64
CA ALA A 372 -0.77 16.11 -0.40
C ALA A 372 -1.97 16.95 -0.86
N ALA A 373 -2.47 16.71 -2.07
CA ALA A 373 -3.66 17.37 -2.59
C ALA A 373 -4.89 17.11 -1.71
N ALA A 374 -5.08 15.88 -1.23
CA ALA A 374 -6.19 15.54 -0.37
C ALA A 374 -6.13 16.24 1.00
N TRP A 375 -4.95 16.32 1.63
CA TRP A 375 -4.76 17.09 2.87
C TRP A 375 -5.05 18.58 2.68
N ALA A 376 -4.54 19.17 1.59
CA ALA A 376 -4.81 20.57 1.27
C ALA A 376 -6.32 20.84 1.08
N ARG A 377 -7.03 19.95 0.39
CA ARG A 377 -8.49 20.06 0.22
C ARG A 377 -9.24 20.00 1.56
N GLU A 378 -8.82 19.15 2.50
CA GLU A 378 -9.44 19.12 3.83
C GLU A 378 -9.28 20.45 4.59
N GLY A 379 -8.13 21.12 4.49
CA GLY A 379 -7.95 22.48 5.02
C GLY A 379 -8.88 23.50 4.35
N LEU A 380 -9.02 23.40 3.03
CA LEU A 380 -9.90 24.28 2.24
C LEU A 380 -11.39 24.06 2.50
N ARG A 381 -11.80 22.91 3.05
CA ARG A 381 -13.21 22.71 3.47
C ARG A 381 -13.59 23.63 4.62
N ALA A 382 -12.68 23.83 5.58
CA ALA A 382 -12.89 24.72 6.72
C ALA A 382 -12.55 26.18 6.37
N THR A 383 -11.53 26.41 5.53
CA THR A 383 -11.05 27.75 5.16
C THR A 383 -10.79 27.85 3.65
N PRO A 384 -11.82 28.07 2.81
CA PRO A 384 -11.68 28.00 1.34
C PRO A 384 -10.68 28.97 0.71
N ALA A 385 -10.38 30.08 1.40
CA ALA A 385 -9.48 31.14 0.94
C ALA A 385 -8.03 30.97 1.42
N ASP A 386 -7.71 29.91 2.18
CA ASP A 386 -6.39 29.74 2.77
C ASP A 386 -5.28 29.68 1.70
N PRO A 387 -4.28 30.59 1.73
CA PRO A 387 -3.25 30.66 0.71
C PRO A 387 -2.27 29.48 0.79
N GLY A 388 -2.01 28.95 1.99
CA GLY A 388 -1.12 27.83 2.24
C GLY A 388 -1.61 26.55 1.58
N CYS A 389 -2.84 26.15 1.90
CA CYS A 389 -3.48 24.97 1.32
C CYS A 389 -3.65 25.12 -0.20
N ARG A 390 -4.02 26.30 -0.72
CA ARG A 390 -4.10 26.54 -2.18
C ARG A 390 -2.74 26.38 -2.86
N ARG A 391 -1.66 26.81 -2.21
CA ARG A 391 -0.30 26.64 -2.73
C ARG A 391 0.08 25.16 -2.77
N GLU A 392 -0.10 24.43 -1.67
CA GLU A 392 0.23 23.00 -1.63
C GLU A 392 -0.61 22.17 -2.61
N LEU A 393 -1.90 22.52 -2.80
CA LEU A 393 -2.75 21.89 -3.82
C LEU A 393 -2.20 22.10 -5.25
N ARG A 394 -1.83 23.34 -5.61
CA ARG A 394 -1.22 23.64 -6.92
C ARG A 394 0.10 22.89 -7.15
N LEU A 395 0.95 22.83 -6.12
CA LEU A 395 2.22 22.12 -6.17
C LEU A 395 2.03 20.60 -6.28
N ALA A 396 0.97 20.05 -5.69
CA ALA A 396 0.63 18.64 -5.76
C ALA A 396 0.05 18.21 -7.12
N ASP A 397 -0.79 19.06 -7.74
CA ASP A 397 -1.41 18.79 -9.04
C ASP A 397 -0.43 18.94 -10.23
N GLY A 398 0.83 19.28 -9.96
CA GLY A 398 1.88 19.34 -10.98
C GLY A 398 1.83 20.60 -11.85
N GLY A 399 1.27 21.70 -11.33
CA GLY A 399 1.33 22.99 -12.00
C GLY A 399 2.78 23.39 -12.26
N SER A 400 3.22 23.24 -13.52
CA SER A 400 4.54 23.58 -14.04
C SER A 400 4.81 25.09 -14.12
N GLY A 401 3.90 25.93 -13.63
CA GLY A 401 4.06 27.38 -13.62
C GLY A 401 4.67 27.89 -12.33
N GLU A 402 5.97 28.23 -12.38
CA GLU A 402 6.59 29.47 -11.83
C GLU A 402 6.16 30.01 -10.45
N ALA A 403 5.60 29.19 -9.56
CA ALA A 403 5.43 29.52 -8.16
C ALA A 403 6.10 28.43 -7.30
N ALA A 404 7.36 28.13 -7.63
CA ALA A 404 8.30 27.69 -6.60
C ALA A 404 8.27 28.76 -5.50
N GLU A 405 8.25 28.35 -4.23
CA GLU A 405 8.49 29.27 -3.12
C GLU A 405 9.75 30.10 -3.46
N PRO A 406 9.65 31.43 -3.69
CA PRO A 406 10.87 32.23 -3.84
C PRO A 406 11.68 32.16 -2.52
N ASP A 407 10.96 32.03 -1.41
CA ASP A 407 11.47 32.04 -0.06
C ASP A 407 11.38 30.64 0.58
N GLY A 408 12.52 29.95 0.66
CA GLY A 408 12.66 28.70 1.39
C GLY A 408 13.65 27.71 0.76
N VAL A 409 14.21 26.84 1.59
CA VAL A 409 15.23 25.85 1.16
C VAL A 409 14.68 24.92 0.07
N HIS A 410 13.41 24.52 0.14
CA HIS A 410 12.79 23.65 -0.86
C HIS A 410 12.48 24.37 -2.19
N GLY A 411 12.25 25.69 -2.15
CA GLY A 411 12.15 26.53 -3.33
C GLY A 411 13.47 26.60 -4.10
N VAL A 412 14.57 26.90 -3.39
CA VAL A 412 15.94 26.88 -3.94
C VAL A 412 16.29 25.50 -4.51
N TYR A 413 15.97 24.43 -3.77
CA TYR A 413 16.20 23.05 -4.22
C TYR A 413 15.39 22.68 -5.47
N GLY A 414 14.29 23.39 -5.77
CA GLY A 414 13.54 23.23 -7.01
C GLY A 414 14.40 23.37 -8.27
N ALA A 415 15.43 24.22 -8.25
CA ALA A 415 16.36 24.37 -9.38
C ALA A 415 17.21 23.10 -9.62
N VAL A 416 17.65 22.43 -8.56
CA VAL A 416 18.37 21.14 -8.65
C VAL A 416 17.48 20.09 -9.32
N ARG A 417 16.20 20.03 -8.92
CA ARG A 417 15.21 19.10 -9.50
C ARG A 417 14.94 19.39 -10.99
N ALA A 418 14.99 20.66 -11.37
CA ALA A 418 14.88 21.10 -12.77
C ALA A 418 16.15 20.87 -13.60
N GLY A 419 17.27 20.47 -12.97
CA GLY A 419 18.54 20.24 -13.65
C GLY A 419 19.46 21.47 -13.75
N ALA A 420 19.18 22.52 -12.97
CA ALA A 420 19.95 23.76 -12.90
C ALA A 420 20.61 23.92 -11.51
N PRO A 421 21.55 23.03 -11.12
CA PRO A 421 22.13 23.01 -9.77
C PRO A 421 22.89 24.28 -9.41
N GLU A 422 23.46 25.00 -10.38
CA GLU A 422 24.21 26.25 -10.21
C GLU A 422 23.37 27.35 -9.54
N ARG A 423 22.05 27.34 -9.70
CA ARG A 423 21.13 28.28 -9.04
C ARG A 423 20.92 27.97 -7.54
N ALA A 424 21.37 26.82 -7.07
CA ALA A 424 21.15 26.30 -5.71
C ALA A 424 22.44 26.04 -4.91
N VAL A 425 23.55 25.74 -5.58
CA VAL A 425 24.86 25.55 -4.93
C VAL A 425 25.22 26.78 -4.08
N GLY A 426 25.70 26.57 -2.86
CA GLY A 426 26.03 27.63 -1.89
C GLY A 426 24.83 28.31 -1.22
N ARG A 427 23.59 28.05 -1.66
CA ARG A 427 22.35 28.60 -1.07
C ARG A 427 21.57 27.59 -0.21
N LEU A 428 21.91 26.30 -0.34
CA LEU A 428 21.35 25.23 0.48
C LEU A 428 22.18 25.04 1.76
N PRO A 429 21.58 24.62 2.89
CA PRO A 429 22.33 24.39 4.13
C PRO A 429 23.48 23.41 3.94
N ALA A 430 24.68 23.83 4.31
CA ALA A 430 25.91 23.06 4.10
C ALA A 430 25.80 21.66 4.74
N GLY A 431 26.25 20.64 4.01
CA GLY A 431 26.20 19.24 4.46
C GLY A 431 24.82 18.58 4.43
N SER A 432 23.74 19.31 4.16
CA SER A 432 22.40 18.73 4.02
C SER A 432 22.32 17.72 2.86
N VAL A 433 21.36 16.80 2.91
CA VAL A 433 21.08 15.87 1.79
C VAL A 433 20.77 16.61 0.48
N LEU A 434 20.13 17.78 0.58
CA LEU A 434 19.79 18.62 -0.58
C LEU A 434 21.04 19.27 -1.18
N ALA A 435 21.93 19.82 -0.34
CA ALA A 435 23.21 20.40 -0.79
C ALA A 435 24.11 19.35 -1.44
N ARG A 436 24.22 18.15 -0.85
CA ARG A 436 24.99 17.04 -1.43
C ARG A 436 24.51 16.65 -2.81
N HIS A 437 23.19 16.64 -3.03
CA HIS A 437 22.62 16.40 -4.35
C HIS A 437 22.97 17.51 -5.34
N ALA A 438 22.80 18.78 -4.95
CA ALA A 438 23.14 19.94 -5.78
C ALA A 438 24.62 19.93 -6.20
N ASP A 439 25.53 19.71 -5.25
CA ASP A 439 26.97 19.68 -5.48
C ASP A 439 27.39 18.52 -6.39
N ALA A 440 26.80 17.33 -6.21
CA ALA A 440 27.07 16.17 -7.04
C ALA A 440 26.61 16.40 -8.49
N LEU A 441 25.44 17.02 -8.68
CA LEU A 441 24.92 17.35 -10.00
C LEU A 441 25.78 18.41 -10.69
N ALA A 442 26.15 19.49 -9.98
CA ALA A 442 26.98 20.56 -10.51
C ALA A 442 28.37 20.07 -10.96
N ARG A 443 28.95 19.09 -10.24
CA ARG A 443 30.25 18.50 -10.60
C ARG A 443 30.18 17.43 -11.68
N GLY A 444 28.98 16.97 -12.06
CA GLY A 444 28.83 15.81 -12.95
C GLY A 444 29.41 14.53 -12.36
N ASP A 445 29.27 14.32 -11.04
CA ASP A 445 29.74 13.11 -10.36
C ASP A 445 28.58 12.12 -10.18
N ALA A 446 28.48 11.15 -11.09
CA ALA A 446 27.40 10.16 -11.08
C ALA A 446 27.39 9.26 -9.82
N ALA A 447 28.56 8.90 -9.29
CA ALA A 447 28.63 8.07 -8.09
C ALA A 447 28.21 8.87 -6.83
N ALA A 448 28.54 10.17 -6.78
CA ALA A 448 28.03 11.04 -5.73
C ALA A 448 26.53 11.29 -5.84
N LEU A 449 25.97 11.36 -7.06
CA LEU A 449 24.52 11.42 -7.28
C LEU A 449 23.80 10.17 -6.75
N ASP A 450 24.33 8.97 -7.01
CA ASP A 450 23.74 7.74 -6.47
C ASP A 450 23.77 7.70 -4.93
N ARG A 451 24.88 8.14 -4.30
CA ARG A 451 24.96 8.25 -2.83
C ARG A 451 24.01 9.32 -2.28
N ALA A 452 23.85 10.44 -2.97
CA ALA A 452 22.88 11.47 -2.59
C ALA A 452 21.45 10.94 -2.69
N ALA A 453 21.13 10.19 -3.75
CA ALA A 453 19.84 9.54 -3.94
C ALA A 453 19.52 8.54 -2.81
N GLU A 454 20.49 7.71 -2.41
CA GLU A 454 20.34 6.79 -1.28
C GLU A 454 20.08 7.54 0.03
N ALA A 455 20.88 8.59 0.32
CA ALA A 455 20.70 9.40 1.51
C ALA A 455 19.36 10.18 1.55
N LEU A 456 18.81 10.55 0.38
CA LEU A 456 17.47 11.13 0.25
C LEU A 456 16.39 10.09 0.53
N ALA A 457 16.54 8.87 0.00
CA ALA A 457 15.60 7.77 0.22
C ALA A 457 15.54 7.36 1.70
N GLU A 458 16.70 7.26 2.36
CA GLU A 458 16.81 6.99 3.79
C GLU A 458 16.08 8.03 4.65
N ARG A 459 16.04 9.28 4.20
CA ARG A 459 15.32 10.39 4.85
C ARG A 459 13.86 10.57 4.37
N GLY A 460 13.36 9.64 3.56
CA GLY A 460 11.96 9.61 3.12
C GLY A 460 11.62 10.47 1.90
N PHE A 461 12.59 11.17 1.28
CA PHE A 461 12.38 11.94 0.06
C PHE A 461 12.38 11.05 -1.18
N LEU A 462 11.39 10.16 -1.30
CA LEU A 462 11.37 9.12 -2.35
C LEU A 462 11.37 9.71 -3.76
N LEU A 463 10.61 10.79 -3.99
CA LEU A 463 10.59 11.47 -5.28
C LEU A 463 11.94 12.10 -5.61
N TYR A 464 12.59 12.74 -4.64
CA TYR A 464 13.88 13.40 -4.87
C TYR A 464 14.99 12.38 -5.10
N ALA A 465 14.94 11.25 -4.41
CA ALA A 465 15.84 10.12 -4.65
C ALA A 465 15.65 9.53 -6.06
N ALA A 466 14.40 9.39 -6.53
CA ALA A 466 14.11 8.94 -7.88
C ALA A 466 14.68 9.90 -8.94
N GLU A 467 14.53 11.21 -8.73
CA GLU A 467 15.08 12.25 -9.59
C GLU A 467 16.62 12.24 -9.61
N ALA A 468 17.25 12.12 -8.43
CA ALA A 468 18.71 12.05 -8.30
C ALA A 468 19.30 10.86 -9.06
N HIS A 469 18.70 9.66 -8.92
CA HIS A 469 19.11 8.51 -9.72
C HIS A 469 18.85 8.72 -11.21
N ALA A 470 17.72 9.35 -11.60
CA ALA A 470 17.44 9.65 -13.00
C ALA A 470 18.45 10.63 -13.62
N GLN A 471 18.90 11.61 -12.84
CA GLN A 471 19.98 12.52 -13.23
C GLN A 471 21.32 11.79 -13.30
N ALA A 472 21.62 10.87 -12.37
CA ALA A 472 22.83 10.04 -12.41
C ALA A 472 22.94 9.21 -13.69
N VAL A 473 21.83 8.67 -14.20
CA VAL A 473 21.78 7.91 -15.47
C VAL A 473 22.37 8.71 -16.64
N ARG A 474 22.17 10.03 -16.68
CA ARG A 474 22.67 10.90 -17.76
C ARG A 474 24.17 11.19 -17.65
N VAL A 475 24.73 11.05 -16.45
CA VAL A 475 26.11 11.41 -16.12
C VAL A 475 27.04 10.18 -16.12
N HIS A 476 26.48 8.99 -15.81
CA HIS A 476 27.24 7.74 -15.78
C HIS A 476 27.91 7.42 -17.12
N ARG A 477 29.22 7.15 -17.07
CA ARG A 477 29.99 6.64 -18.21
C ARG A 477 29.92 5.11 -18.33
N ASP A 478 29.73 4.39 -17.22
CA ASP A 478 29.59 2.93 -17.21
C ASP A 478 28.13 2.52 -17.48
N PRO A 479 27.85 1.76 -18.57
CA PRO A 479 26.52 1.26 -18.86
C PRO A 479 25.92 0.36 -17.78
N ARG A 480 26.72 -0.37 -16.98
CA ARG A 480 26.20 -1.21 -15.89
C ARG A 480 25.69 -0.35 -14.74
N ALA A 481 26.49 0.61 -14.28
CA ALA A 481 26.07 1.58 -13.26
C ALA A 481 24.83 2.39 -13.71
N ALA A 482 24.81 2.88 -14.95
CA ALA A 482 23.65 3.60 -15.49
C ALA A 482 22.37 2.75 -15.49
N ARG A 483 22.47 1.45 -15.81
CA ARG A 483 21.32 0.52 -15.73
C ARG A 483 20.83 0.35 -14.29
N LEU A 484 21.73 0.21 -13.32
CA LEU A 484 21.37 0.09 -11.92
C LEU A 484 20.66 1.34 -11.40
N SER A 485 21.21 2.53 -11.64
CA SER A 485 20.57 3.81 -11.26
C SER A 485 19.21 3.96 -11.92
N ARG A 486 19.06 3.55 -13.20
CA ARG A 486 17.75 3.53 -13.87
C ARG A 486 16.76 2.63 -13.16
N THR A 487 17.13 1.37 -12.86
CA THR A 487 16.26 0.44 -12.15
C THR A 487 15.80 1.01 -10.80
N ARG A 488 16.71 1.65 -10.05
CA ARG A 488 16.39 2.31 -8.77
C ARG A 488 15.44 3.50 -8.96
N ALA A 489 15.70 4.37 -9.95
CA ALA A 489 14.83 5.51 -10.27
C ALA A 489 13.40 5.05 -10.59
N VAL A 490 13.23 4.04 -11.44
CA VAL A 490 11.91 3.49 -11.81
C VAL A 490 11.20 2.90 -10.59
N ALA A 491 11.93 2.14 -9.76
CA ALA A 491 11.36 1.52 -8.57
C ALA A 491 10.83 2.57 -7.57
N LEU A 492 11.59 3.66 -7.34
CA LEU A 492 11.18 4.75 -6.47
C LEU A 492 10.05 5.59 -7.07
N ALA A 493 10.13 5.93 -8.36
CA ALA A 493 9.11 6.71 -9.06
C ALA A 493 7.72 6.04 -9.03
N ARG A 494 7.67 4.70 -9.13
CA ARG A 494 6.43 3.92 -8.98
C ARG A 494 5.73 4.11 -7.64
N ARG A 495 6.46 4.54 -6.60
CA ARG A 495 5.91 4.81 -5.26
C ARG A 495 5.45 6.26 -5.08
N CYS A 496 5.70 7.13 -6.05
CA CYS A 496 5.42 8.57 -5.99
C CYS A 496 4.06 8.96 -6.61
N GLN A 497 3.07 8.07 -6.58
CA GLN A 497 1.67 8.33 -6.96
C GLN A 497 1.47 8.99 -8.34
N GLY A 498 2.34 8.68 -9.31
CA GLY A 498 2.27 9.25 -10.66
C GLY A 498 2.95 10.60 -10.82
N ALA A 499 3.89 10.95 -9.93
CA ALA A 499 4.71 12.15 -10.01
C ALA A 499 5.37 12.30 -11.38
N ARG A 500 5.28 13.52 -11.92
CA ARG A 500 5.81 13.90 -13.23
C ARG A 500 6.80 15.03 -13.03
N THR A 501 8.06 14.78 -13.38
CA THR A 501 9.15 15.73 -13.16
C THR A 501 10.12 15.65 -14.33
N PRO A 502 10.80 16.74 -14.72
CA PRO A 502 11.66 16.74 -15.91
C PRO A 502 12.69 15.60 -15.92
N ALA A 503 13.30 15.30 -14.78
CA ALA A 503 14.26 14.20 -14.62
C ALA A 503 13.63 12.82 -14.91
N LEU A 504 12.40 12.59 -14.44
CA LEU A 504 11.69 11.32 -14.66
C LEU A 504 11.12 11.21 -16.08
N THR A 505 10.61 12.30 -16.66
CA THR A 505 10.10 12.33 -18.05
C THR A 505 11.15 11.82 -19.03
N GLY A 506 12.38 12.35 -18.94
CA GLY A 506 13.48 11.95 -19.82
C GLY A 506 13.88 10.48 -19.65
N LEU A 507 13.80 9.94 -18.44
CA LEU A 507 14.10 8.54 -18.15
C LEU A 507 13.07 7.61 -18.79
N PHE A 508 11.78 7.93 -18.67
CA PHE A 508 10.68 7.12 -19.18
C PHE A 508 10.56 7.14 -20.71
N LEU A 509 10.83 8.28 -21.35
CA LEU A 509 10.89 8.38 -22.82
C LEU A 509 12.05 7.59 -23.43
N GLY A 510 13.15 7.44 -22.70
CA GLY A 510 14.31 6.65 -23.10
C GLY A 510 14.05 5.14 -23.24
N GLU A 511 13.02 4.60 -22.58
CA GLU A 511 12.66 3.16 -22.62
C GLU A 511 11.74 2.77 -23.78
N LEU A 512 11.11 3.77 -24.39
CA LEU A 512 10.25 3.56 -25.53
C LEU A 512 11.10 3.37 -26.78
N THR A 513 10.73 2.42 -27.65
CA THR A 513 11.31 2.37 -28.99
C THR A 513 10.96 3.66 -29.75
N ALA A 514 11.72 4.00 -30.79
CA ALA A 514 11.40 5.17 -31.63
C ALA A 514 9.94 5.15 -32.10
N ARG A 515 9.43 3.96 -32.45
CA ARG A 515 8.04 3.77 -32.85
C ARG A 515 7.04 3.96 -31.70
N GLN A 516 7.35 3.44 -30.51
CA GLN A 516 6.51 3.66 -29.33
C GLN A 516 6.45 5.14 -28.94
N ARG A 517 7.58 5.87 -29.00
CA ARG A 517 7.63 7.32 -28.76
C ARG A 517 6.74 8.08 -29.72
N GLN A 518 6.83 7.78 -31.01
CA GLN A 518 6.01 8.44 -32.04
C GLN A 518 4.51 8.21 -31.82
N ILE A 519 4.13 6.97 -31.51
CA ILE A 519 2.72 6.61 -31.20
C ILE A 519 2.24 7.30 -29.93
N VAL A 520 3.07 7.32 -28.88
CA VAL A 520 2.76 7.97 -27.60
C VAL A 520 2.61 9.49 -27.76
N ALA A 521 3.48 10.14 -28.54
CA ALA A 521 3.40 11.57 -28.81
C ALA A 521 2.11 11.97 -29.57
N LEU A 522 1.69 11.17 -30.57
CA LEU A 522 0.42 11.40 -31.26
C LEU A 522 -0.79 11.15 -30.34
N ALA A 523 -0.72 10.13 -29.48
CA ALA A 523 -1.76 9.89 -28.49
C ALA A 523 -1.82 10.99 -27.41
N ALA A 524 -0.69 11.57 -27.04
CA ALA A 524 -0.57 12.72 -26.15
C ALA A 524 -1.23 13.98 -26.72
N GLN A 525 -1.19 14.15 -28.05
CA GLN A 525 -1.88 15.22 -28.79
C GLN A 525 -3.39 15.00 -28.93
N GLY A 526 -3.95 13.95 -28.31
CA GLY A 526 -5.38 13.67 -28.29
C GLY A 526 -5.91 12.84 -29.46
N LEU A 527 -5.06 12.42 -30.42
CA LEU A 527 -5.50 11.58 -31.53
C LEU A 527 -5.93 10.20 -31.02
N SER A 528 -7.03 9.68 -31.56
CA SER A 528 -7.57 8.34 -31.34
C SER A 528 -6.66 7.24 -31.92
N ASN A 529 -6.81 5.99 -31.46
CA ASN A 529 -6.00 4.88 -31.99
C ASN A 529 -6.24 4.66 -33.49
N ARG A 530 -7.42 5.06 -33.99
CA ARG A 530 -7.77 5.01 -35.41
C ARG A 530 -7.05 6.10 -36.20
N GLU A 531 -7.08 7.34 -35.72
CA GLU A 531 -6.37 8.45 -36.37
C GLU A 531 -4.84 8.24 -36.36
N ILE A 532 -4.29 7.68 -35.29
CA ILE A 532 -2.86 7.32 -35.22
C ILE A 532 -2.54 6.20 -36.22
N ALA A 533 -3.41 5.20 -36.33
CA ALA A 533 -3.24 4.09 -37.26
C ALA A 533 -3.25 4.58 -38.72
N GLU A 534 -4.19 5.46 -39.06
CA GLU A 534 -4.26 6.10 -40.38
C GLU A 534 -3.03 6.97 -40.67
N LYS A 535 -2.63 7.82 -39.72
CA LYS A 535 -1.48 8.74 -39.86
C LYS A 535 -0.13 8.02 -39.95
N LEU A 536 0.01 6.87 -39.29
CA LEU A 536 1.25 6.08 -39.27
C LEU A 536 1.23 4.85 -40.18
N THR A 537 0.17 4.69 -40.99
CA THR A 537 -0.03 3.53 -41.88
C THR A 537 0.11 2.18 -41.14
N LEU A 538 -0.53 2.07 -39.97
CA LEU A 538 -0.58 0.87 -39.12
C LEU A 538 -2.01 0.36 -38.96
N SER A 539 -2.17 -0.85 -38.43
CA SER A 539 -3.48 -1.30 -37.93
C SER A 539 -3.80 -0.69 -36.55
N VAL A 540 -5.10 -0.48 -36.27
CA VAL A 540 -5.58 -0.01 -34.96
C VAL A 540 -5.12 -0.95 -33.82
N ARG A 541 -5.08 -2.26 -34.09
CA ARG A 541 -4.58 -3.28 -33.15
C ARG A 541 -3.09 -3.11 -32.86
N THR A 542 -2.28 -2.81 -33.88
CA THR A 542 -0.84 -2.58 -33.73
C THR A 542 -0.57 -1.34 -32.89
N VAL A 543 -1.32 -0.26 -33.12
CA VAL A 543 -1.27 0.96 -32.28
C VAL A 543 -1.66 0.63 -30.83
N GLY A 544 -2.75 -0.11 -30.64
CA GLY A 544 -3.20 -0.56 -29.32
C GLY A 544 -2.14 -1.40 -28.58
N ASN A 545 -1.48 -2.33 -29.28
CA ASN A 545 -0.41 -3.15 -28.71
C ASN A 545 0.83 -2.32 -28.34
N HIS A 546 1.23 -1.37 -29.19
CA HIS A 546 2.35 -0.47 -28.89
C HIS A 546 2.05 0.45 -27.71
N LEU A 547 0.83 1.00 -27.63
CA LEU A 547 0.38 1.80 -26.51
C LEU A 547 0.31 0.97 -25.22
N TYR A 548 -0.26 -0.23 -25.27
CA TYR A 548 -0.29 -1.15 -24.13
C TYR A 548 1.13 -1.47 -23.62
N SER A 549 2.04 -1.82 -24.52
CA SER A 549 3.44 -2.09 -24.19
C SER A 549 4.14 -0.85 -23.63
N ALA A 550 3.86 0.34 -24.17
CA ALA A 550 4.37 1.60 -23.66
C ALA A 550 3.83 1.90 -22.25
N TYR A 551 2.51 1.83 -22.02
CA TYR A 551 1.88 2.04 -20.72
C TYR A 551 2.41 1.09 -19.65
N THR A 552 2.62 -0.18 -20.02
CA THR A 552 3.19 -1.19 -19.12
C THR A 552 4.61 -0.81 -18.69
N ARG A 553 5.42 -0.23 -19.59
CA ARG A 553 6.79 0.25 -19.28
C ARG A 553 6.78 1.55 -18.48
N LEU A 554 5.93 2.50 -18.88
CA LEU A 554 5.77 3.82 -18.25
C LEU A 554 5.09 3.76 -16.88
N GLY A 555 4.50 2.61 -16.50
CA GLY A 555 3.87 2.40 -15.19
C GLY A 555 2.53 3.14 -15.00
N ASN A 556 2.00 3.78 -16.04
CA ASN A 556 0.76 4.54 -16.02
C ASN A 556 -0.30 3.83 -16.85
N GLY A 557 -1.41 3.47 -16.23
CA GLY A 557 -2.46 2.62 -16.84
C GLY A 557 -3.47 3.34 -17.75
N ASP A 558 -3.24 4.57 -18.23
CA ASP A 558 -4.20 5.22 -19.13
C ASP A 558 -3.63 6.34 -20.03
N ARG A 559 -4.33 6.60 -21.14
CA ARG A 559 -4.09 7.61 -22.18
C ARG A 559 -4.12 9.04 -21.65
N GLY A 560 -4.92 9.31 -20.61
CA GLY A 560 -4.99 10.62 -19.94
C GLY A 560 -3.67 11.04 -19.30
N ALA A 561 -2.71 10.12 -19.15
CA ALA A 561 -1.38 10.38 -18.64
C ALA A 561 -0.33 10.65 -19.73
N LEU A 562 -0.70 10.91 -20.99
CA LEU A 562 0.25 11.13 -22.08
C LEU A 562 0.59 12.59 -22.46
N PRO A 563 -0.30 13.61 -22.34
CA PRO A 563 -0.08 14.97 -22.87
C PRO A 563 1.23 15.67 -22.48
N TRP A 564 1.87 15.31 -21.36
CA TRP A 564 3.10 15.94 -20.85
C TRP A 564 4.40 15.28 -21.33
N LEU A 565 4.34 14.16 -22.07
CA LEU A 565 5.52 13.53 -22.67
C LEU A 565 6.08 14.33 -23.88
N VAL A 566 5.38 15.39 -24.29
CA VAL A 566 5.70 16.23 -25.46
C VAL A 566 6.21 17.62 -25.06
N ASP A 567 6.05 18.04 -23.79
CA ASP A 567 6.50 19.36 -23.27
C ASP A 567 7.93 19.33 -22.69
N VAL A 568 8.86 18.57 -23.31
CA VAL A 568 10.29 18.80 -23.06
C VAL A 568 10.73 19.85 -24.07
N PRO A 569 11.08 21.09 -23.67
CA PRO A 569 11.72 22.01 -24.60
C PRO A 569 12.97 21.32 -25.13
N GLU A 570 13.09 21.24 -26.45
CA GLU A 570 14.31 20.83 -27.12
C GLU A 570 15.43 21.74 -26.58
N THR A 571 16.31 21.20 -25.73
CA THR A 571 17.59 21.84 -25.48
C THR A 571 18.36 21.73 -26.78
N GLU A 572 18.36 22.81 -27.56
CA GLU A 572 19.23 22.98 -28.72
C GLU A 572 20.67 22.62 -28.32
N PRO A 573 21.35 21.71 -29.04
CA PRO A 573 22.77 21.49 -28.82
C PRO A 573 23.55 22.64 -29.49
N ALA A 574 24.24 23.41 -28.64
CA ALA A 574 25.35 24.35 -28.89
C ALA A 574 25.27 25.28 -30.12
#